data_AF-A0A8T4SJX2-F1
#
_entry.id   AF-A0A8T4SJX2-F1
#
_cell.length_a   1.000
_cell.length_b   1.000
_cell.length_c   1.000
_cell.angle_alpha   90.00
_cell.angle_beta   90.00
_cell.angle_gamma   90.00
#
_symmetry.space_group_name_H-M   'P 1'
#
loop_
_entity.id
_entity.type
_entity.pdbx_description
1 polymer ?
#
loop_
_entity_poly.entity_id
_entity_poly.type
_entity_poly.pdbx_seq_one_letter_code
_entity_poly.pdbx_strand_id
1 'polypeptide(L)'
;MFLTKILKILLLILGGFFIATGITFLIFSFLLHYGFANLSDLQDNFNETFISYLSSEKVKSDLMQNPQIQQLQESCKSNPDTEECLALKQLIDNPDKALQNPEIKATLSQFNEQMSLIVSSIKPYETSIFYIRFFSIFAILLGTAFIYLTNFSIVKTLYFASIKSAITAWIAVLYYTFLPRYLTTDLLSSVVDSSLPEGLVNEFVSTILTFMSITFHSTMFVALTLAIIFSIMVFIFYIIQRKTLNNEENSKQDGRKLSKTV
;
A
#
# COMPACT_ATOMS: atom_id res chain seq x y z
N MET A 1 32.55 26.00 -22.27
CA MET A 1 31.18 26.51 -21.97
C MET A 1 30.08 25.47 -22.22
N PHE A 2 30.21 24.60 -23.22
CA PHE A 2 29.23 23.53 -23.51
C PHE A 2 29.24 22.39 -22.48
N LEU A 3 30.43 21.90 -22.10
CA LEU A 3 30.61 20.83 -21.11
C LEU A 3 30.01 21.16 -19.73
N THR A 4 30.16 22.40 -19.26
CA THR A 4 29.59 22.87 -18.00
C THR A 4 28.07 22.99 -18.02
N LYS A 5 27.44 23.22 -19.19
CA LYS A 5 25.99 23.20 -19.33
C LYS A 5 25.45 21.77 -19.28
N ILE A 6 26.12 20.83 -19.96
CA ILE A 6 25.75 19.41 -19.95
C ILE A 6 25.86 18.85 -18.54
N LEU A 7 26.96 19.12 -17.83
CA LEU A 7 27.16 18.63 -16.46
C LEU A 7 26.06 19.14 -15.51
N LYS A 8 25.67 20.41 -15.62
CA LYS A 8 24.56 20.98 -14.83
C LYS A 8 23.22 20.30 -15.10
N ILE A 9 22.91 20.02 -16.37
CA ILE A 9 21.67 19.32 -16.74
C ILE A 9 21.70 17.89 -16.18
N LEU A 10 22.82 17.19 -16.32
CA LEU A 10 22.99 15.83 -15.81
C LEU A 10 22.80 15.77 -14.29
N LEU A 11 23.44 16.69 -13.55
CA LEU A 11 23.30 16.78 -12.09
C LEU A 11 21.84 17.07 -11.67
N LEU A 12 21.13 17.91 -12.42
CA LEU A 12 19.72 18.22 -12.14
C LEU A 12 18.79 17.03 -12.40
N ILE A 13 19.03 16.28 -13.49
CA ILE A 13 18.30 15.04 -13.80
C ILE A 13 18.60 13.97 -12.74
N LEU A 14 19.87 13.74 -12.43
CA LEU A 14 20.31 12.78 -11.43
C LEU A 14 19.74 13.10 -10.05
N GLY A 15 19.78 14.38 -9.66
CA GLY A 15 19.19 14.84 -8.41
C GLY A 15 17.69 14.61 -8.34
N GLY A 16 16.97 14.91 -9.43
CA GLY A 16 15.54 14.63 -9.54
C GLY A 16 15.23 13.13 -9.49
N PHE A 17 16.05 12.29 -10.12
CA PHE A 17 15.91 10.84 -10.11
C PHE A 17 16.09 10.25 -8.71
N PHE A 18 17.11 10.69 -7.95
CA PHE A 18 17.33 10.25 -6.58
C PHE A 18 16.19 10.65 -5.64
N ILE A 19 15.65 11.87 -5.78
CA ILE A 19 14.48 12.32 -5.00
C ILE A 19 13.26 11.45 -5.33
N ALA A 20 12.97 11.25 -6.62
CA ALA A 20 11.82 10.44 -7.04
C ALA A 20 11.95 9.01 -6.51
N THR A 21 13.11 8.38 -6.72
CA THR A 21 13.40 7.02 -6.26
C THR A 21 13.29 6.90 -4.74
N GLY A 22 13.85 7.86 -4.00
CA GLY A 22 13.77 7.89 -2.54
C GLY A 22 12.33 8.01 -2.03
N ILE A 23 11.51 8.86 -2.66
CA ILE A 23 10.08 9.00 -2.27
C ILE A 23 9.29 7.74 -2.63
N THR A 24 9.54 7.15 -3.79
CA THR A 24 8.92 5.89 -4.19
C THR A 24 9.24 4.79 -3.19
N PHE A 25 10.50 4.60 -2.81
CA PHE A 25 10.88 3.61 -1.80
C PHE A 25 10.35 3.95 -0.40
N LEU A 26 10.24 5.23 -0.05
CA LEU A 26 9.64 5.66 1.20
C LEU A 26 8.16 5.22 1.26
N ILE A 27 7.37 5.53 0.24
CA ILE A 27 5.95 5.13 0.16
C ILE A 27 5.83 3.60 0.10
N PHE A 28 6.68 2.92 -0.68
CA PHE A 28 6.70 1.47 -0.74
C PHE A 28 7.02 0.82 0.62
N SER A 29 7.86 1.44 1.45
CA SER A 29 8.11 0.96 2.81
C SER A 29 6.86 1.00 3.70
N PHE A 30 5.94 1.95 3.47
CA PHE A 30 4.65 2.00 4.16
C PHE A 30 3.72 0.92 3.64
N LEU A 31 3.70 0.67 2.32
CA LEU A 31 2.96 -0.46 1.74
C LEU A 31 3.38 -1.78 2.38
N LEU A 32 4.69 -2.03 2.45
CA LEU A 32 5.21 -3.21 3.12
C LEU A 32 4.75 -3.23 4.57
N HIS A 33 5.00 -2.17 5.33
CA HIS A 33 4.63 -2.12 6.75
C HIS A 33 3.16 -2.40 7.01
N TYR A 34 2.24 -1.82 6.24
CA TYR A 34 0.81 -2.11 6.38
C TYR A 34 0.49 -3.55 5.97
N GLY A 35 1.11 -4.07 4.92
CA GLY A 35 0.99 -5.48 4.55
C GLY A 35 1.41 -6.40 5.70
N PHE A 36 2.56 -6.14 6.31
CA PHE A 36 3.04 -6.91 7.46
C PHE A 36 2.12 -6.83 8.68
N ALA A 37 1.72 -5.61 9.07
CA ALA A 37 0.86 -5.39 10.23
C ALA A 37 -0.49 -6.10 10.04
N ASN A 38 -1.11 -5.93 8.88
CA ASN A 38 -2.38 -6.58 8.56
C ASN A 38 -2.23 -8.11 8.51
N LEU A 39 -1.08 -8.65 8.09
CA LEU A 39 -0.84 -10.09 7.99
C LEU A 39 -0.67 -10.71 9.38
N SER A 40 0.04 -10.00 10.27
CA SER A 40 0.17 -10.37 11.68
C SER A 40 -1.18 -10.31 12.41
N ASP A 41 -1.96 -9.23 12.21
CA ASP A 41 -3.29 -9.10 12.81
C ASP A 41 -4.25 -10.19 12.31
N LEU A 42 -4.12 -10.59 11.04
CA LEU A 42 -4.91 -11.68 10.47
C LEU A 42 -4.51 -13.04 11.04
N GLN A 43 -3.22 -13.26 11.36
CA GLN A 43 -2.77 -14.46 12.07
C GLN A 43 -3.32 -14.49 13.51
N ASP A 44 -3.17 -13.39 14.24
CA ASP A 44 -3.51 -13.33 15.67
C ASP A 44 -5.03 -13.40 15.90
N ASN A 45 -5.81 -12.82 14.98
CA ASN A 45 -7.28 -12.82 15.03
C ASN A 45 -7.93 -13.80 14.06
N PHE A 46 -7.18 -14.76 13.51
CA PHE A 46 -7.68 -15.64 12.45
C PHE A 46 -8.94 -16.39 12.89
N ASN A 47 -8.94 -16.97 14.09
CA ASN A 47 -10.07 -17.74 14.61
C ASN A 47 -11.33 -16.88 14.74
N GLU A 48 -11.23 -15.67 15.30
CA GLU A 48 -12.35 -14.75 15.43
C GLU A 48 -12.83 -14.21 14.08
N THR A 49 -11.89 -13.93 13.18
CA THR A 49 -12.19 -13.47 11.81
C THR A 49 -12.89 -14.56 11.02
N PHE A 50 -12.44 -15.81 11.15
CA PHE A 50 -13.04 -16.98 10.51
C PHE A 50 -14.44 -17.28 11.06
N ILE A 51 -14.64 -17.17 12.38
CA ILE A 51 -15.97 -17.27 13.02
C ILE A 51 -16.90 -16.16 12.51
N SER A 52 -16.43 -14.91 12.53
CA SER A 52 -17.18 -13.75 12.05
C SER A 52 -17.55 -13.91 10.58
N TYR A 53 -16.63 -14.44 9.78
CA TYR A 53 -16.80 -14.73 8.37
C TYR A 53 -17.84 -15.84 8.13
N LEU A 54 -17.71 -17.01 8.77
CA LEU A 54 -18.70 -18.09 8.72
C LEU A 54 -20.09 -17.66 9.21
N SER A 55 -20.13 -16.72 10.15
CA SER A 55 -21.37 -16.15 10.68
C SER A 55 -22.00 -15.10 9.76
N SER A 56 -21.27 -14.60 8.76
CA SER A 56 -21.74 -13.50 7.92
C SER A 56 -22.84 -13.95 6.94
N GLU A 57 -23.80 -13.06 6.70
CA GLU A 57 -24.94 -13.37 5.81
C GLU A 57 -24.52 -13.69 4.38
N LYS A 58 -23.41 -13.11 3.91
CA LYS A 58 -22.87 -13.36 2.58
C LYS A 58 -22.43 -14.81 2.41
N VAL A 59 -21.78 -15.37 3.42
CA VAL A 59 -21.29 -16.75 3.43
C VAL A 59 -22.44 -17.73 3.58
N LYS A 60 -23.41 -17.42 4.44
CA LYS A 60 -24.65 -18.20 4.52
C LYS A 60 -25.39 -18.21 3.20
N SER A 61 -25.49 -17.07 2.52
CA SER A 61 -26.07 -16.95 1.17
C SER A 61 -25.33 -17.84 0.16
N ASP A 62 -24.01 -17.76 0.12
CA ASP A 62 -23.21 -18.45 -0.89
C ASP A 62 -23.14 -19.97 -0.63
N LEU A 63 -23.10 -20.39 0.64
CA LEU A 63 -23.27 -21.81 1.01
C LEU A 63 -24.65 -22.35 0.63
N MET A 64 -25.72 -21.57 0.81
CA MET A 64 -27.09 -21.95 0.43
C MET A 64 -27.28 -22.00 -1.10
N GLN A 65 -26.39 -21.38 -1.86
CA GLN A 65 -26.38 -21.45 -3.32
C GLN A 65 -25.54 -22.60 -3.88
N ASN A 66 -24.81 -23.33 -3.03
CA ASN A 66 -24.03 -24.48 -3.46
C ASN A 66 -24.95 -25.66 -3.85
N PRO A 67 -24.83 -26.23 -5.08
CA PRO A 67 -25.71 -27.29 -5.57
C PRO A 67 -25.75 -28.55 -4.68
N GLN A 68 -24.63 -28.89 -4.03
CA GLN A 68 -24.54 -30.04 -3.14
C GLN A 68 -25.27 -29.78 -1.82
N ILE A 69 -25.15 -28.56 -1.30
CA ILE A 69 -25.85 -28.12 -0.09
C ILE A 69 -27.36 -28.01 -0.36
N GLN A 70 -27.78 -27.56 -1.54
CA GLN A 70 -29.19 -27.53 -1.93
C GLN A 70 -29.81 -28.92 -2.02
N GLN A 71 -29.10 -29.87 -2.64
CA GLN A 71 -29.53 -31.28 -2.68
C GLN A 71 -29.61 -31.88 -1.28
N LEU A 72 -28.62 -31.58 -0.42
CA LEU A 72 -28.64 -32.01 0.97
C LEU A 72 -29.81 -31.38 1.73
N GLN A 73 -30.10 -30.10 1.51
CA GLN A 73 -31.21 -29.38 2.14
C GLN A 73 -32.58 -29.91 1.70
N GLU A 74 -32.72 -30.30 0.43
CA GLU A 74 -33.90 -30.99 -0.07
C GLU A 74 -34.05 -32.38 0.55
N SER A 75 -32.95 -33.14 0.68
CA SER A 75 -32.92 -34.42 1.41
C SER A 75 -33.30 -34.25 2.89
N CYS A 76 -32.83 -33.17 3.53
CA CYS A 76 -33.14 -32.83 4.91
C CYS A 76 -34.60 -32.44 5.15
N LYS A 77 -35.33 -31.96 4.13
CA LYS A 77 -36.78 -31.73 4.23
C LYS A 77 -37.55 -33.05 4.37
N SER A 78 -37.02 -34.12 3.77
CA SER A 78 -37.63 -35.45 3.81
C SER A 78 -37.16 -36.29 4.99
N ASN A 79 -35.92 -36.13 5.44
CA ASN A 79 -35.36 -36.79 6.62
C ASN A 79 -34.53 -35.79 7.46
N PRO A 80 -35.14 -35.09 8.42
CA PRO A 80 -34.46 -34.02 9.17
C PRO A 80 -33.47 -34.52 10.23
N ASP A 81 -33.57 -35.78 10.65
CA ASP A 81 -32.82 -36.35 11.78
C ASP A 81 -31.51 -37.05 11.36
N THR A 82 -31.14 -37.02 10.08
CA THR A 82 -29.87 -37.58 9.61
C THR A 82 -28.70 -36.73 10.10
N GLU A 83 -27.57 -37.40 10.39
CA GLU A 83 -26.35 -36.78 10.93
C GLU A 83 -25.85 -35.61 10.06
N GLU A 84 -25.98 -35.74 8.75
CA GLU A 84 -25.61 -34.73 7.75
C GLU A 84 -26.51 -33.48 7.81
N CYS A 85 -27.79 -33.64 8.16
CA CYS A 85 -28.75 -32.55 8.29
C CYS A 85 -28.59 -31.79 9.60
N LEU A 86 -28.26 -32.52 10.67
CA LEU A 86 -27.88 -31.94 11.95
C LEU A 86 -26.56 -31.16 11.84
N ALA A 87 -25.58 -31.68 11.10
CA ALA A 87 -24.31 -31.00 10.83
C ALA A 87 -24.51 -29.72 9.98
N LEU A 88 -25.31 -29.78 8.91
CA LEU A 88 -25.63 -28.61 8.07
C LEU A 88 -26.35 -27.53 8.87
N LYS A 89 -27.34 -27.92 9.69
CA LYS A 89 -28.08 -26.99 10.55
C LYS A 89 -27.19 -26.37 11.63
N GLN A 90 -26.25 -27.13 12.20
CA GLN A 90 -25.27 -26.60 13.14
C GLN A 90 -24.29 -25.62 12.48
N LEU A 91 -23.84 -25.89 11.26
CA LEU A 91 -22.97 -24.99 10.50
C LEU A 91 -23.63 -23.63 10.20
N ILE A 92 -24.93 -23.63 9.91
CA ILE A 92 -25.71 -22.43 9.55
C ILE A 92 -26.18 -21.65 10.80
N ASP A 93 -26.67 -22.36 11.82
CA ASP A 93 -27.30 -21.74 12.99
C ASP A 93 -26.31 -21.44 14.12
N ASN A 94 -25.22 -22.20 14.25
CA ASN A 94 -24.22 -22.05 15.31
C ASN A 94 -22.79 -22.38 14.81
N PRO A 95 -22.16 -21.48 14.03
CA PRO A 95 -20.82 -21.69 13.48
C PRO A 95 -19.74 -21.94 14.57
N ASP A 96 -19.94 -21.44 15.80
CA ASP A 96 -19.08 -21.74 16.95
C ASP A 96 -19.06 -23.24 17.33
N LYS A 97 -20.16 -23.97 17.09
CA LYS A 97 -20.22 -25.42 17.32
C LYS A 97 -19.60 -26.21 16.17
N ALA A 98 -19.62 -25.67 14.96
CA ALA A 98 -18.95 -26.30 13.82
C ALA A 98 -17.42 -26.38 14.01
N LEU A 99 -16.82 -25.44 14.74
CA LEU A 99 -15.41 -25.49 15.14
C LEU A 99 -15.06 -26.63 16.11
N GLN A 100 -16.05 -27.27 16.73
CA GLN A 100 -15.86 -28.47 17.54
C GLN A 100 -15.83 -29.74 16.69
N ASN A 101 -16.20 -29.65 15.40
CA ASN A 101 -16.04 -30.77 14.48
C ASN A 101 -14.53 -31.02 14.25
N PRO A 102 -14.04 -32.25 14.50
CA PRO A 102 -12.62 -32.59 14.38
C PRO A 102 -12.04 -32.35 12.99
N GLU A 103 -12.81 -32.48 11.90
CA GLU A 103 -12.34 -32.21 10.53
C GLU A 103 -12.13 -30.71 10.27
N ILE A 104 -13.07 -29.87 10.71
CA ILE A 104 -12.98 -28.41 10.59
C ILE A 104 -11.82 -27.92 11.45
N LYS A 105 -11.68 -28.45 12.67
CA LYS A 105 -10.59 -28.13 13.58
C LYS A 105 -9.21 -28.53 13.02
N ALA A 106 -9.11 -29.69 12.37
CA ALA A 106 -7.89 -30.13 11.72
C ALA A 106 -7.50 -29.20 10.55
N THR A 107 -8.48 -28.81 9.73
CA THR A 107 -8.28 -27.86 8.62
C THR A 107 -7.86 -26.49 9.12
N LEU A 108 -8.48 -26.00 10.20
CA LEU A 108 -8.14 -24.73 10.84
C LEU A 108 -6.72 -24.74 11.42
N SER A 109 -6.33 -25.86 12.03
CA SER A 109 -4.99 -26.05 12.59
C SER A 109 -3.93 -26.04 11.49
N GLN A 110 -4.17 -26.72 10.37
CA GLN A 110 -3.26 -26.71 9.21
C GLN A 110 -3.15 -25.31 8.61
N PHE A 111 -4.24 -24.56 8.54
CA PHE A 111 -4.21 -23.19 8.05
C PHE A 111 -3.40 -22.27 8.98
N ASN A 112 -3.65 -22.33 10.29
CA ASN A 112 -2.87 -21.54 11.27
C ASN A 112 -1.38 -21.88 11.20
N GLU A 113 -1.03 -23.15 10.97
CA GLU A 113 0.36 -23.58 10.77
C GLU A 113 0.95 -23.00 9.47
N GLN A 114 0.22 -23.05 8.35
CA GLN A 114 0.67 -22.44 7.09
C GLN A 114 0.82 -20.92 7.20
N MET A 115 -0.12 -20.24 7.85
CA MET A 115 -0.04 -18.80 8.07
C MET A 115 1.11 -18.45 9.01
N SER A 116 1.36 -19.25 10.03
CA SER A 116 2.52 -19.10 10.92
C SER A 116 3.84 -19.29 10.18
N LEU A 117 3.93 -20.25 9.27
CA LEU A 117 5.10 -20.44 8.40
C LEU A 117 5.31 -19.25 7.45
N ILE A 118 4.23 -18.69 6.90
CA ILE A 118 4.29 -17.48 6.07
C ILE A 118 4.76 -16.30 6.92
N VAL A 119 4.10 -15.99 8.03
CA VAL A 119 4.47 -14.85 8.90
C VAL A 119 5.89 -15.00 9.42
N SER A 120 6.31 -16.18 9.87
CA SER A 120 7.68 -16.43 10.33
C SER A 120 8.72 -16.32 9.21
N SER A 121 8.38 -16.68 7.98
CA SER A 121 9.25 -16.51 6.81
C SER A 121 9.41 -15.04 6.41
N ILE A 122 8.38 -14.22 6.64
CA ILE A 122 8.40 -12.82 6.25
C ILE A 122 8.91 -11.92 7.40
N LYS A 123 8.80 -12.33 8.66
CA LYS A 123 9.25 -11.59 9.86
C LYS A 123 10.70 -11.07 9.81
N PRO A 124 11.71 -11.80 9.28
CA PRO A 124 13.06 -11.28 9.12
C PRO A 124 13.16 -10.04 8.21
N TYR A 125 12.19 -9.83 7.31
CA TYR A 125 12.15 -8.67 6.42
C TYR A 125 11.57 -7.41 7.09
N GLU A 126 11.01 -7.51 8.30
CA GLU A 126 10.52 -6.35 9.04
C GLU A 126 11.66 -5.33 9.29
N THR A 127 12.86 -5.83 9.65
CA THR A 127 14.06 -4.99 9.79
C THR A 127 14.48 -4.37 8.45
N SER A 128 14.20 -5.06 7.33
CA SER A 128 14.47 -4.54 5.98
C SER A 128 13.61 -3.33 5.64
N ILE A 129 12.38 -3.23 6.18
CA ILE A 129 11.53 -2.04 6.01
C ILE A 129 12.19 -0.80 6.59
N PHE A 130 12.81 -0.94 7.77
CA PHE A 130 13.55 0.16 8.40
C PHE A 130 14.74 0.60 7.54
N TYR A 131 15.51 -0.35 7.01
CA TYR A 131 16.61 -0.03 6.10
C TYR A 131 16.12 0.65 4.82
N ILE A 132 15.02 0.20 4.22
CA ILE A 132 14.42 0.85 3.05
C ILE A 132 14.08 2.31 3.36
N ARG A 133 13.47 2.60 4.52
CA ARG A 133 13.18 3.98 4.96
C ARG A 133 14.45 4.82 5.09
N PHE A 134 15.47 4.27 5.73
CA PHE A 134 16.75 4.96 5.92
C PHE A 134 17.42 5.29 4.57
N PHE A 135 17.53 4.31 3.67
CA PHE A 135 18.10 4.52 2.34
C PHE A 135 17.25 5.47 1.48
N SER A 136 15.94 5.46 1.66
CA SER A 136 15.03 6.40 0.99
C SER A 136 15.31 7.85 1.38
N ILE A 137 15.48 8.12 2.68
CA ILE A 137 15.84 9.45 3.19
C ILE A 137 17.22 9.85 2.66
N PHE A 138 18.19 8.93 2.69
CA PHE A 138 19.53 9.19 2.17
C PHE A 138 19.51 9.52 0.67
N ALA A 139 18.70 8.81 -0.13
CA ALA A 139 18.52 9.09 -1.55
C ALA A 139 17.90 10.49 -1.78
N ILE A 140 16.89 10.89 -0.98
CA ILE A 140 16.30 12.24 -1.06
C ILE A 140 17.34 13.32 -0.74
N LEU A 141 18.14 13.12 0.30
CA LEU A 141 19.22 14.05 0.70
C LEU A 141 20.28 14.16 -0.39
N LEU A 142 20.72 13.02 -0.94
CA LEU A 142 21.71 12.96 -2.01
C LEU A 142 21.19 13.66 -3.28
N GLY A 143 19.92 13.42 -3.63
CA GLY A 143 19.28 14.08 -4.76
C GLY A 143 19.17 15.59 -4.59
N THR A 144 18.85 16.05 -3.37
CA THR A 144 18.84 17.46 -3.01
C THR A 144 20.24 18.09 -3.12
N ALA A 145 21.29 17.37 -2.69
CA ALA A 145 22.67 17.82 -2.82
C ALA A 145 23.10 18.00 -4.29
N PHE A 146 22.71 17.08 -5.18
CA PHE A 146 22.98 17.22 -6.61
C PHE A 146 22.28 18.43 -7.24
N ILE A 147 21.03 18.70 -6.86
CA ILE A 147 20.31 19.91 -7.30
C ILE A 147 20.98 21.18 -6.76
N TYR A 148 21.48 21.14 -5.51
CA TYR A 148 22.20 22.25 -4.90
C TYR A 148 23.49 22.59 -5.65
N LEU A 149 24.30 21.59 -5.98
CA LEU A 149 25.54 21.76 -6.76
C LEU A 149 25.29 22.39 -8.15
N THR A 150 24.06 22.28 -8.66
CA THR A 150 23.69 22.89 -9.96
C THR A 150 23.35 24.38 -9.83
N ASN A 151 22.61 24.73 -8.76
CA ASN A 151 21.99 26.06 -8.60
C ASN A 151 22.76 26.99 -7.64
N PHE A 152 23.60 26.44 -6.75
CA PHE A 152 24.29 27.15 -5.66
C PHE A 152 23.37 28.08 -4.84
N SER A 153 22.08 27.75 -4.79
CA SER A 153 21.06 28.54 -4.10
C SER A 153 20.13 27.59 -3.36
N ILE A 154 20.11 27.71 -2.04
CA ILE A 154 19.27 26.88 -1.16
C ILE A 154 17.80 27.04 -1.54
N VAL A 155 17.33 28.27 -1.76
CA VAL A 155 15.94 28.56 -2.11
C VAL A 155 15.52 27.87 -3.41
N LYS A 156 16.33 28.01 -4.48
CA LYS A 156 16.03 27.34 -5.76
C LYS A 156 16.07 25.83 -5.65
N THR A 157 17.02 25.30 -4.86
CA THR A 157 17.18 23.86 -4.63
C THR A 157 15.95 23.28 -3.95
N LEU A 158 15.52 23.90 -2.84
CA LEU A 158 14.36 23.46 -2.09
C LEU A 158 13.09 23.57 -2.92
N TYR A 159 12.93 24.63 -3.71
CA TYR A 159 11.81 24.76 -4.65
C TYR A 159 11.75 23.60 -5.66
N PHE A 160 12.87 23.31 -6.35
CA PHE A 160 12.92 22.22 -7.32
C PHE A 160 12.74 20.84 -6.67
N ALA A 161 13.36 20.61 -5.51
CA ALA A 161 13.21 19.39 -4.74
C ALA A 161 11.75 19.18 -4.36
N SER A 162 11.09 20.19 -3.78
CA SER A 162 9.67 20.12 -3.41
C SER A 162 8.75 19.85 -4.61
N ILE A 163 9.03 20.43 -5.79
CA ILE A 163 8.23 20.15 -7.01
C ILE A 163 8.37 18.68 -7.39
N LYS A 164 9.60 18.16 -7.45
CA LYS A 164 9.84 16.76 -7.78
C LYS A 164 9.17 15.84 -6.77
N SER A 165 9.27 16.17 -5.49
CA SER A 165 8.61 15.42 -4.43
C SER A 165 7.10 15.41 -4.54
N ALA A 166 6.48 16.56 -4.81
CA ALA A 166 5.04 16.68 -4.99
C ALA A 166 4.55 15.88 -6.20
N ILE A 167 5.22 16.00 -7.35
CA ILE A 167 4.87 15.25 -8.57
C ILE A 167 4.96 13.75 -8.32
N THR A 168 6.06 13.27 -7.74
CA THR A 168 6.23 11.84 -7.45
C THR A 168 5.16 11.34 -6.47
N ALA A 169 4.83 12.09 -5.43
CA ALA A 169 3.79 11.73 -4.48
C ALA A 169 2.40 11.68 -5.14
N TRP A 170 2.06 12.65 -6.00
CA TRP A 170 0.79 12.63 -6.76
C TRP A 170 0.69 11.46 -7.73
N ILE A 171 1.79 11.10 -8.40
CA ILE A 171 1.84 9.90 -9.25
C ILE A 171 1.60 8.64 -8.41
N ALA A 172 2.20 8.56 -7.22
CA ALA A 172 1.94 7.46 -6.29
C ALA A 172 0.47 7.41 -5.82
N VAL A 173 -0.15 8.55 -5.52
CA VAL A 173 -1.59 8.59 -5.19
C VAL A 173 -2.42 7.99 -6.32
N LEU A 174 -2.19 8.41 -7.56
CA LEU A 174 -2.90 7.85 -8.72
C LEU A 174 -2.64 6.35 -8.84
N TYR A 175 -1.38 5.93 -8.77
CA TYR A 175 -1.00 4.53 -8.87
C TYR A 175 -1.73 3.67 -7.82
N TYR A 176 -1.65 4.01 -6.54
CA TYR A 176 -2.29 3.23 -5.47
C TYR A 176 -3.82 3.38 -5.40
N THR A 177 -4.38 4.41 -6.02
CA THR A 177 -5.85 4.54 -6.19
C THR A 177 -6.38 3.56 -7.23
N PHE A 178 -5.66 3.37 -8.34
CA PHE A 178 -6.12 2.55 -9.45
C PHE A 178 -5.65 1.09 -9.41
N LEU A 179 -4.48 0.82 -8.83
CA LEU A 179 -3.91 -0.53 -8.77
C LEU A 179 -4.87 -1.60 -8.21
N PRO A 180 -5.64 -1.37 -7.13
CA PRO A 180 -6.59 -2.37 -6.61
C PRO A 180 -7.67 -2.76 -7.62
N ARG A 181 -8.05 -1.84 -8.53
CA ARG A 181 -9.09 -2.11 -9.53
C ARG A 181 -8.61 -3.03 -10.66
N TYR A 182 -7.30 -3.16 -10.84
CA TYR A 182 -6.69 -4.04 -11.84
C TYR A 182 -6.31 -5.41 -11.28
N LEU A 183 -6.36 -5.60 -9.96
CA LEU A 183 -6.21 -6.90 -9.32
C LEU A 183 -7.55 -7.64 -9.40
N THR A 184 -7.73 -8.45 -10.45
CA THR A 184 -8.92 -9.30 -10.62
C THR A 184 -8.73 -10.67 -9.98
N THR A 185 -9.84 -11.30 -9.60
CA THR A 185 -9.90 -12.69 -9.14
C THR A 185 -9.23 -13.66 -10.12
N ASP A 186 -9.36 -13.42 -11.43
CA ASP A 186 -8.80 -14.27 -12.49
C ASP A 186 -7.27 -14.30 -12.52
N LEU A 187 -6.62 -13.19 -12.12
CA LEU A 187 -5.17 -13.14 -12.00
C LEU A 187 -4.67 -13.94 -10.80
N LEU A 188 -5.41 -13.92 -9.68
CA LEU A 188 -5.04 -14.64 -8.46
C LEU A 188 -5.41 -16.13 -8.50
N SER A 189 -6.52 -16.50 -9.13
CA SER A 189 -6.95 -17.90 -9.23
C SER A 189 -5.97 -18.76 -10.02
N SER A 190 -5.22 -18.17 -10.95
CA SER A 190 -4.12 -18.84 -11.68
C SER A 190 -2.90 -19.20 -10.81
N VAL A 191 -2.79 -18.60 -9.61
CA VAL A 191 -1.66 -18.79 -8.67
C VAL A 191 -2.02 -19.79 -7.57
N VAL A 192 -3.31 -20.07 -7.36
CA VAL A 192 -3.78 -21.01 -6.33
C VAL A 192 -3.95 -22.39 -6.96
N ASP A 193 -3.37 -23.40 -6.30
CA ASP A 193 -3.30 -24.77 -6.82
C ASP A 193 -4.69 -25.37 -7.09
N SER A 194 -4.88 -25.95 -8.28
CA SER A 194 -6.15 -26.47 -8.80
C SER A 194 -6.73 -27.67 -8.04
N SER A 195 -6.01 -28.18 -7.04
CA SER A 195 -6.39 -29.33 -6.22
C SER A 195 -7.32 -28.99 -5.05
N LEU A 196 -7.55 -27.70 -4.76
CA LEU A 196 -8.45 -27.25 -3.69
C LEU A 196 -9.89 -27.08 -4.20
N PRO A 197 -10.93 -27.36 -3.38
CA PRO A 197 -12.32 -27.12 -3.77
C PRO A 197 -12.54 -25.64 -4.17
N GLU A 198 -13.20 -25.39 -5.31
CA GLU A 198 -13.39 -24.03 -5.87
C GLU A 198 -14.00 -23.03 -4.89
N GLY A 199 -14.91 -23.47 -4.02
CA GLY A 199 -15.49 -22.63 -2.97
C GLY A 199 -14.47 -22.15 -1.93
N LEU A 200 -13.47 -22.98 -1.61
CA LEU A 200 -12.39 -22.62 -0.70
C LEU A 200 -11.38 -21.68 -1.39
N VAL A 201 -11.11 -21.92 -2.68
CA VAL A 201 -10.20 -21.11 -3.50
C VAL A 201 -10.77 -19.70 -3.72
N ASN A 202 -12.04 -19.59 -4.10
CA ASN A 202 -12.70 -18.30 -4.30
C ASN A 202 -12.65 -17.45 -3.02
N GLU A 203 -12.77 -18.10 -1.87
CA GLU A 203 -12.76 -17.36 -0.63
C GLU A 203 -11.38 -16.96 -0.14
N PHE A 204 -10.40 -17.84 -0.40
CA PHE A 204 -9.01 -17.50 -0.21
C PHE A 204 -8.60 -16.29 -1.06
N VAL A 205 -9.00 -16.29 -2.34
CA VAL A 205 -8.75 -15.16 -3.26
C VAL A 205 -9.50 -13.90 -2.82
N SER A 206 -10.77 -14.01 -2.42
CA SER A 206 -11.59 -12.91 -1.88
C SER A 206 -10.95 -12.27 -0.64
N THR A 207 -10.43 -13.10 0.28
CA THR A 207 -9.76 -12.66 1.50
C THR A 207 -8.45 -11.94 1.18
N ILE A 208 -7.63 -12.49 0.27
CA ILE A 208 -6.38 -11.85 -0.17
C ILE A 208 -6.68 -10.53 -0.88
N LEU A 209 -7.68 -10.47 -1.76
CA LEU A 209 -8.07 -9.24 -2.44
C LEU A 209 -8.54 -8.16 -1.46
N THR A 210 -9.30 -8.54 -0.43
CA THR A 210 -9.73 -7.64 0.64
C THR A 210 -8.54 -7.11 1.43
N PHE A 211 -7.62 -8.00 1.82
CA PHE A 211 -6.37 -7.67 2.50
C PHE A 211 -5.50 -6.70 1.68
N MET A 212 -5.32 -6.98 0.40
CA MET A 212 -4.56 -6.15 -0.52
C MET A 212 -5.24 -4.78 -0.70
N SER A 213 -6.56 -4.76 -0.82
CA SER A 213 -7.36 -3.53 -0.93
C SER A 213 -7.17 -2.59 0.27
N ILE A 214 -7.26 -3.12 1.50
CA ILE A 214 -7.03 -2.35 2.73
C ILE A 214 -5.60 -1.80 2.76
N THR A 215 -4.62 -2.64 2.44
CA THR A 215 -3.19 -2.28 2.42
C THR A 215 -2.90 -1.17 1.41
N PHE A 216 -3.47 -1.26 0.20
CA PHE A 216 -3.35 -0.21 -0.82
C PHE A 216 -4.07 1.08 -0.43
N HIS A 217 -5.25 0.99 0.19
CA HIS A 217 -5.99 2.16 0.64
C HIS A 217 -5.21 2.96 1.70
N SER A 218 -4.66 2.28 2.70
CA SER A 218 -3.81 2.90 3.74
C SER A 218 -2.57 3.54 3.13
N THR A 219 -1.93 2.87 2.16
CA THR A 219 -0.76 3.41 1.45
C THR A 219 -1.10 4.63 0.62
N MET A 220 -2.25 4.62 -0.07
CA MET A 220 -2.76 5.76 -0.81
C MET A 220 -2.95 6.98 0.09
N PHE A 221 -3.48 6.80 1.30
CA PHE A 221 -3.66 7.90 2.26
C PHE A 221 -2.33 8.52 2.72
N VAL A 222 -1.31 7.69 2.94
CA VAL A 222 0.06 8.17 3.23
C VAL A 222 0.62 8.94 2.04
N ALA A 223 0.50 8.41 0.83
CA ALA A 223 0.94 9.10 -0.39
C ALA A 223 0.22 10.45 -0.57
N LEU A 224 -1.08 10.51 -0.28
CA LEU A 224 -1.88 11.73 -0.36
C LEU A 224 -1.42 12.77 0.66
N THR A 225 -1.16 12.34 1.90
CA THR A 225 -0.66 13.21 2.96
C THR A 225 0.71 13.80 2.58
N LEU A 226 1.62 12.97 2.06
CA LEU A 226 2.91 13.44 1.54
C LEU A 226 2.74 14.39 0.35
N ALA A 227 1.82 14.11 -0.57
CA ALA A 227 1.53 14.98 -1.71
C ALA A 227 1.04 16.37 -1.27
N ILE A 228 0.16 16.43 -0.26
CA ILE A 228 -0.31 17.69 0.33
C ILE A 228 0.85 18.44 0.99
N ILE A 229 1.64 17.78 1.84
CA ILE A 229 2.79 18.41 2.51
C ILE A 229 3.76 18.98 1.49
N PHE A 230 4.16 18.20 0.47
CA PHE A 230 5.07 18.69 -0.56
C PHE A 230 4.47 19.81 -1.39
N SER A 231 3.17 19.78 -1.70
CA SER A 231 2.49 20.86 -2.42
C SER A 231 2.50 22.17 -1.62
N ILE A 232 2.29 22.11 -0.29
CA ILE A 232 2.42 23.25 0.60
C ILE A 232 3.87 23.77 0.59
N MET A 233 4.87 22.88 0.66
CA MET A 233 6.28 23.29 0.57
C MET A 233 6.60 23.97 -0.76
N VAL A 234 6.09 23.46 -1.89
CA VAL A 234 6.23 24.11 -3.21
C VAL A 234 5.70 25.54 -3.15
N PHE A 235 4.51 25.73 -2.59
CA PHE A 235 3.89 27.05 -2.47
C PHE A 235 4.72 28.00 -1.58
N ILE A 236 5.19 27.53 -0.42
CA ILE A 236 6.03 28.32 0.48
C ILE A 236 7.32 28.74 -0.21
N PHE A 237 8.04 27.80 -0.84
CA PHE A 237 9.30 28.11 -1.51
C PHE A 237 9.12 28.96 -2.75
N TYR A 238 7.99 28.83 -3.46
CA TYR A 238 7.63 29.72 -4.55
C TYR A 238 7.53 31.18 -4.07
N ILE A 239 6.83 31.43 -2.96
CA ILE A 239 6.70 32.78 -2.38
C ILE A 239 8.07 33.33 -1.96
N ILE A 240 8.87 32.53 -1.27
CA ILE A 240 10.21 32.92 -0.82
C ILE A 240 11.09 33.28 -2.02
N GLN A 241 11.13 32.42 -3.03
CA GLN A 241 11.91 32.63 -4.25
C GLN A 241 11.51 33.92 -4.97
N ARG A 242 10.19 34.18 -5.10
CA ARG A 242 9.69 35.40 -5.74
C ARG A 242 10.07 36.66 -4.97
N LYS A 243 9.98 36.63 -3.63
CA LYS A 243 10.41 37.77 -2.79
C LYS A 243 11.90 38.05 -2.92
N THR A 244 12.74 37.02 -2.95
CA THR A 244 14.20 37.18 -3.12
C THR A 244 14.53 37.85 -4.46
N LEU A 245 13.88 37.42 -5.56
CA LEU A 245 14.10 38.02 -6.88
C LEU A 245 13.68 39.49 -6.94
N ASN A 246 12.52 39.85 -6.38
CA ASN A 246 12.04 41.24 -6.37
C ASN A 246 12.97 42.16 -5.55
N ASN A 247 13.53 41.68 -4.44
CA ASN A 247 14.45 42.47 -3.62
C ASN A 247 15.80 42.71 -4.33
N GLU A 248 16.30 41.71 -5.07
CA GLU A 248 17.51 41.88 -5.89
C GLU A 248 17.30 42.88 -7.03
N GLU A 249 16.13 42.91 -7.66
CA GLU A 249 15.80 43.88 -8.70
C GLU A 249 15.69 45.32 -8.15
N ASN A 250 15.02 45.50 -7.02
CA ASN A 250 14.90 46.81 -6.37
C ASN A 250 16.27 47.35 -5.92
N SER A 251 17.12 46.49 -5.34
CA SER A 251 18.47 46.89 -4.91
C SER A 251 19.38 47.27 -6.09
N LYS A 252 19.23 46.61 -7.25
CA LYS A 252 19.93 46.99 -8.49
C LYS A 252 19.43 48.30 -9.10
N GLN A 253 18.14 48.62 -8.96
CA GLN A 253 17.58 49.90 -9.40
C GLN A 253 18.07 51.07 -8.55
N ASP A 254 18.13 50.92 -7.23
CA ASP A 254 18.65 51.97 -6.34
C ASP A 254 20.15 52.21 -6.53
N GLY A 255 20.95 51.14 -6.73
CA GLY A 255 22.37 51.29 -7.07
C GLY A 255 22.62 52.03 -8.40
N ARG A 256 21.77 51.84 -9.40
CA ARG A 256 21.84 52.61 -10.68
C ARG A 256 21.42 54.06 -10.54
N LYS A 257 20.51 54.40 -9.61
CA LYS A 257 20.14 55.79 -9.35
C LYS A 257 21.30 56.54 -8.70
N LEU A 258 21.96 55.95 -7.70
CA LEU A 258 23.12 56.54 -7.02
C LEU A 258 24.31 56.77 -7.97
N SER A 259 24.55 55.86 -8.92
CA SER A 259 25.61 56.01 -9.91
C SER A 259 25.36 57.08 -10.99
N LYS A 260 24.12 57.58 -11.14
CA LYS A 260 23.78 58.65 -12.09
C LYS A 260 23.80 60.05 -11.45
N THR A 261 23.94 60.12 -10.13
CA THR A 261 23.96 61.36 -9.35
C THR A 261 25.39 61.82 -9.02
N VAL A 262 26.42 61.13 -9.53
CA VAL A 262 27.84 61.47 -9.39
C VAL A 262 28.39 61.84 -10.77
#